data_AF-A0A9D2K1A1-F1
#
_entry.id   AF-A0A9D2K1A1-F1
#
_cell.length_a   1.000
_cell.length_b   1.000
_cell.length_c   1.000
_cell.angle_alpha   90.00
_cell.angle_beta   90.00
_cell.angle_gamma   90.00
#
_symmetry.space_group_name_H-M   'P 1'
#
loop_
_entity.id
_entity.type
_entity.pdbx_description
1 polymer ?
#
loop_
_entity_poly.entity_id
_entity_poly.type
_entity_poly.pdbx_seq_one_letter_code
_entity_poly.pdbx_strand_id
1 'polypeptide(L)' 'MMEVKTVFNLFCDSWHLYRKYILKQNEKALDEFIQESGELFQKYERDPFAKDLLLAVTNEVERKEKQ' A
#
# COMPACT_ATOMS: atom_id res chain seq x y z
N MET A 1 -14.12 4.82 -14.06
CA MET A 1 -14.14 5.56 -12.78
C MET A 1 -14.55 4.56 -11.72
N MET A 2 -13.71 4.32 -10.71
CA MET A 2 -14.03 3.37 -9.65
C MET A 2 -15.32 3.77 -8.93
N GLU A 3 -16.13 2.78 -8.58
CA GLU A 3 -17.28 3.00 -7.71
C GLU A 3 -16.80 3.48 -6.33
N VAL A 4 -17.61 4.30 -5.66
CA VAL A 4 -17.30 4.83 -4.32
C VAL A 4 -16.95 3.72 -3.33
N LYS A 5 -17.62 2.57 -3.43
CA LYS A 5 -17.33 1.39 -2.60
C LYS A 5 -15.93 0.83 -2.87
N THR A 6 -15.51 0.77 -4.13
CA THR A 6 -14.18 0.31 -4.53
C THR A 6 -13.11 1.27 -4.03
N VAL A 7 -13.35 2.58 -4.13
CA VAL A 7 -12.47 3.62 -3.58
C VAL A 7 -12.34 3.49 -2.06
N PHE A 8 -13.46 3.29 -1.35
CA PHE A 8 -13.44 3.07 0.10
C PHE A 8 -12.62 1.83 0.48
N ASN A 9 -12.81 0.72 -0.21
CA ASN A 9 -12.04 -0.50 0.01
C ASN A 9 -10.54 -0.27 -0.24
N LEU A 10 -10.18 0.47 -1.28
CA LEU A 10 -8.80 0.83 -1.60
C LEU A 10 -8.14 1.59 -0.43
N PHE A 11 -8.85 2.55 0.16
CA PHE A 11 -8.37 3.24 1.36
C PHE A 11 -8.20 2.30 2.55
N CYS A 12 -9.19 1.44 2.82
CA CYS A 12 -9.12 0.48 3.92
C CYS A 12 -7.96 -0.52 3.78
N ASP A 13 -7.75 -1.04 2.58
CA ASP A 13 -6.67 -1.98 2.28
C ASP A 13 -5.30 -1.29 2.38
N SER A 14 -5.17 -0.08 1.82
CA SER A 14 -3.94 0.71 1.89
C SER A 14 -3.59 1.09 3.33
N TRP A 15 -4.60 1.37 4.18
CA TRP A 15 -4.42 1.61 5.61
C TRP A 15 -3.97 0.36 6.36
N HIS A 16 -4.54 -0.80 6.05
CA HIS A 16 -4.11 -2.07 6.65
C HIS A 16 -2.66 -2.39 6.28
N LEU A 17 -2.28 -2.19 5.01
CA LEU A 17 -0.91 -2.33 4.54
C LEU A 17 0.02 -1.41 5.33
N TYR A 18 -0.27 -0.12 5.37
CA TYR A 18 0.51 0.85 6.14
C TYR A 18 0.70 0.44 7.61
N ARG A 19 -0.40 0.11 8.32
CA ARG A 19 -0.36 -0.26 9.73
C ARG A 19 0.47 -1.54 9.98
N LYS A 20 0.43 -2.49 9.04
CA LYS A 20 1.15 -3.76 9.16
C LYS A 20 2.66 -3.59 9.08
N TYR A 21 3.14 -2.60 8.30
CA TYR A 21 4.56 -2.44 8.00
C TYR A 21 5.22 -1.26 8.72
N ILE A 22 4.48 -0.26 9.21
CA ILE A 22 5.08 0.89 9.92
C ILE A 22 5.86 0.53 11.20
N LEU A 23 5.56 -0.60 11.83
CA LEU A 23 6.26 -1.07 13.04
C LEU A 23 7.26 -2.20 12.76
N LYS A 24 7.42 -2.63 11.51
CA LYS A 24 8.28 -3.76 11.14
C LYS A 24 9.58 -3.26 10.49
N GLN A 25 10.63 -3.17 11.29
CA GLN A 25 11.97 -2.76 10.86
C GLN A 25 12.85 -3.95 10.44
N ASN A 26 12.45 -4.73 9.44
CA ASN A 26 13.34 -5.71 8.85
C ASN A 26 13.27 -5.73 7.32
N GLU A 27 14.40 -6.00 6.65
CA GLU A 27 14.48 -6.04 5.17
C GLU A 27 13.46 -7.01 4.56
N LYS A 28 13.21 -8.15 5.22
CA LYS A 28 12.23 -9.14 4.78
C LYS A 28 10.79 -8.60 4.73
N ALA A 29 10.46 -7.66 5.62
CA ALA A 29 9.16 -7.01 5.69
C ALA A 29 9.01 -5.99 4.57
N LEU A 30 10.11 -5.38 4.10
CA LEU A 30 10.09 -4.51 2.94
C LEU A 30 9.77 -5.30 1.65
N ASP A 31 10.41 -6.47 1.46
CA ASP A 31 10.12 -7.34 0.33
C ASP A 31 8.67 -7.85 0.35
N GLU A 32 8.19 -8.29 1.53
CA GLU A 32 6.78 -8.68 1.72
C GLU A 32 5.82 -7.51 1.43
N PHE A 33 6.19 -6.28 1.83
CA PHE A 33 5.40 -5.08 1.55
C PHE A 33 5.31 -4.79 0.04
N ILE A 34 6.43 -4.89 -0.69
CA ILE A 34 6.46 -4.67 -2.14
C ILE A 34 5.55 -5.70 -2.83
N GLN A 35 5.60 -6.96 -2.40
CA GLN A 35 4.73 -8.00 -2.95
C GLN A 35 3.24 -7.69 -2.68
N GLU A 36 2.87 -7.43 -1.42
CA GLU A 36 1.46 -7.18 -1.05
C GLU A 36 0.90 -5.90 -1.69
N SER A 37 1.72 -4.86 -1.84
CA SER A 37 1.32 -3.64 -2.56
C SER A 37 1.10 -3.92 -4.05
N GLY A 38 1.90 -4.79 -4.67
CA GLY A 38 1.72 -5.23 -6.06
C GLY A 38 0.44 -6.04 -6.26
N GLU A 39 0.11 -6.92 -5.31
CA GLU A 39 -1.15 -7.69 -5.32
C GLU A 39 -2.36 -6.76 -5.16
N LEU A 40 -2.30 -5.77 -4.26
CA LEU A 40 -3.34 -4.75 -4.14
C LEU A 40 -3.50 -3.93 -5.42
N PHE A 41 -2.39 -3.54 -6.07
CA PHE A 41 -2.46 -2.80 -7.32
C PHE A 41 -3.15 -3.62 -8.43
N GLN A 42 -2.93 -4.94 -8.48
CA GLN A 42 -3.65 -5.83 -9.39
C GLN A 42 -5.14 -5.97 -9.03
N LYS A 43 -5.47 -6.08 -7.73
CA LYS A 43 -6.85 -6.16 -7.24
C LYS A 43 -7.71 -4.97 -7.68
N TYR A 44 -7.12 -3.78 -7.78
CA TYR A 44 -7.79 -2.56 -8.21
C TYR A 44 -7.62 -2.27 -9.71
N GLU A 45 -7.49 -3.31 -10.54
CA GLU A 45 -7.41 -3.24 -12.01
C GLU A 45 -6.32 -2.29 -12.53
N ARG A 46 -5.25 -2.09 -11.73
CA ARG A 46 -4.17 -1.14 -12.05
C ARG A 46 -4.66 0.30 -12.24
N ASP A 47 -5.73 0.68 -11.57
CA ASP A 47 -6.28 2.03 -11.65
C ASP A 47 -5.23 3.08 -11.24
N PRO A 48 -5.09 4.21 -11.97
CA PRO A 48 -4.12 5.25 -11.65
C PRO A 48 -4.23 5.77 -10.21
N PHE A 49 -5.44 5.87 -9.68
CA PHE A 49 -5.64 6.33 -8.30
C PHE A 49 -5.14 5.31 -7.27
N ALA A 50 -5.31 4.01 -7.53
CA ALA A 50 -4.75 2.96 -6.69
C ALA A 50 -3.21 3.01 -6.68
N LYS A 51 -2.59 3.30 -7.85
CA LYS A 51 -1.14 3.50 -7.95
C LYS A 51 -0.67 4.65 -7.07
N ASP A 52 -1.32 5.81 -7.18
CA ASP A 52 -0.91 7.01 -6.46
C ASP A 52 -1.03 6.83 -4.94
N LEU A 53 -2.09 6.18 -4.48
CA LEU A 53 -2.29 5.92 -3.05
C LEU A 53 -1.27 4.90 -2.52
N LEU A 54 -1.04 3.79 -3.22
CA LEU A 54 -0.07 2.79 -2.80
C LEU A 54 1.36 3.33 -2.80
N LEU A 55 1.69 4.20 -3.76
CA LEU A 55 2.97 4.92 -3.79
C LEU A 55 3.13 5.84 -2.56
N ALA A 56 2.07 6.56 -2.19
CA ALA A 56 2.09 7.41 -1.00
C ALA A 56 2.35 6.59 0.28
N VAL A 57 1.71 5.43 0.42
CA VAL A 57 1.93 4.51 1.55
C VAL A 57 3.36 3.97 1.55
N THR A 58 3.86 3.54 0.39
CA THR A 58 5.24 3.02 0.22
C THR A 58 6.27 4.03 0.67
N ASN A 59 6.14 5.28 0.19
CA ASN A 59 7.06 6.35 0.55
C ASN A 59 7.07 6.63 2.05
N GLU A 60 5.93 6.50 2.73
CA GLU A 60 5.87 6.71 4.18
C GLU A 60 6.51 5.58 4.98
N VAL A 61 6.30 4.33 4.56
CA VAL A 61 6.97 3.16 5.17
C VAL A 61 8.48 3.28 5.01
N GLU A 62 8.98 3.62 3.82
CA GLU A 62 10.41 3.83 3.61
C GLU A 62 10.98 5.00 4.43
N ARG A 63 10.22 6.10 4.60
CA ARG A 63 10.64 7.22 5.45
C ARG A 63 10.81 6.79 6.91
N LYS A 64 9.99 5.86 7.38
CA LYS A 64 10.06 5.31 8.74
C LYS A 64 11.20 4.32 8.94
N GLU A 65 11.53 3.52 7.92
CA GLU A 65 12.71 2.64 7.95
C GLU A 65 14.03 3.42 7.99
N LYS A 66 14.09 4.58 7.29
CA LYS A 66 15.30 5.41 7.19
C LYS A 66 15.48 6.39 8.37
N GLN A 67 14.53 6.45 9.31
CA GLN A 67 14.58 7.29 10.53
C GLN A 67 15.08 6.49 11.73
#